data_AF-A0A2W6ZUU1-F1
#
_entry.id   AF-A0A2W6ZUU1-F1
#
_cell.length_a   1.000
_cell.length_b   1.000
_cell.length_c   1.000
_cell.angle_alpha   90.00
_cell.angle_beta   90.00
_cell.angle_gamma   90.00
#
_symmetry.space_group_name_H-M   'P 1'
#
loop_
_entity.id
_entity.type
_entity.pdbx_description
1 polymer ?
#
loop_
_entity_poly.entity_id
_entity_poly.type
_entity_poly.pdbx_seq_one_letter_code
_entity_poly.pdbx_strand_id
1 'polypeptide(L)'
;MGLTLEKVVPWGRSLSEYQRMFALTPADLQRRIIDCGGGPASFNAEMTEQGYSVVSCDPIYQFSAAAIAQRIDETYPIILSGVAANLDSYCWQDITNPTQLGEVRMAAMRQFLADFSTEFTAGRYCAAALPTLPFPDKAFDLALCSHLLFTYSDQLSLEFHRAAITEMCRVAQEVRIFPLLKISGEPSPHLPILQRELIQQGYSAIAQPVPYEFQKNGNQLLQIQPNF
;
A
#
# COMPACT_ATOMS: atom_id res chain seq x y z
N MET A 1 -0.93 -15.93 -16.31
CA MET A 1 -1.89 -16.51 -15.36
C MET A 1 -2.77 -15.38 -14.87
N GLY A 2 -4.08 -15.43 -15.13
CA GLY A 2 -5.01 -14.39 -14.67
C GLY A 2 -5.10 -14.35 -13.15
N LEU A 3 -5.27 -13.16 -12.58
CA LEU A 3 -5.50 -12.98 -11.16
C LEU A 3 -6.82 -13.64 -10.74
N THR A 4 -6.76 -14.54 -9.75
CA THR A 4 -7.94 -15.08 -9.06
C THR A 4 -8.09 -14.35 -7.72
N LEU A 5 -9.24 -13.73 -7.48
CA LEU A 5 -9.53 -12.98 -6.25
C LEU A 5 -9.30 -13.81 -4.97
N GLU A 6 -9.47 -15.13 -5.05
CA GLU A 6 -9.21 -16.13 -4.01
C GLU A 6 -7.77 -16.16 -3.47
N LYS A 7 -6.81 -15.59 -4.20
CA LYS A 7 -5.40 -15.52 -3.79
C LYS A 7 -5.03 -14.15 -3.21
N VAL A 8 -5.96 -13.20 -3.22
CA VAL A 8 -5.79 -11.86 -2.67
C VAL A 8 -6.26 -11.85 -1.23
N VAL A 9 -5.50 -11.16 -0.37
CA VAL A 9 -5.84 -10.90 1.03
C VAL A 9 -6.21 -9.42 1.14
N PRO A 10 -7.47 -9.04 0.85
CA PRO A 10 -7.89 -7.64 0.92
C PRO A 10 -7.85 -7.14 2.36
N TRP A 11 -6.97 -6.17 2.64
CA TRP A 11 -6.82 -5.58 3.97
C TRP A 11 -6.53 -4.08 3.87
N GLY A 12 -7.62 -3.31 3.81
CA GLY A 12 -7.60 -1.87 3.60
C GLY A 12 -7.12 -1.05 4.80
N ARG A 13 -6.61 0.15 4.53
CA ARG A 13 -6.12 1.13 5.50
C ARG A 13 -6.78 2.49 5.26
N SER A 14 -6.91 3.27 6.33
CA SER A 14 -7.47 4.62 6.24
C SER A 14 -6.45 5.68 5.80
N LEU A 15 -6.92 6.86 5.42
CA LEU A 15 -6.06 8.03 5.16
C LEU A 15 -5.19 8.36 6.37
N SER A 16 -5.74 8.31 7.58
CA SER A 16 -4.99 8.56 8.81
C SER A 16 -3.79 7.63 8.97
N GLU A 17 -3.91 6.39 8.49
CA GLU A 17 -2.82 5.43 8.50
C GLU A 17 -1.86 5.67 7.35
N TYR A 18 -2.34 5.99 6.14
CA TYR A 18 -1.48 6.38 5.03
C TYR A 18 -0.59 7.58 5.37
N GLN A 19 -1.15 8.61 6.01
CA GLN A 19 -0.40 9.76 6.48
C GLN A 19 0.73 9.35 7.43
N ARG A 20 0.45 8.43 8.35
CA ARG A 20 1.45 7.96 9.31
C ARG A 20 2.46 6.99 8.72
N MET A 21 2.05 6.05 7.86
CA MET A 21 2.92 5.08 7.19
C MET A 21 3.90 5.74 6.23
N PHE A 22 3.46 6.79 5.53
CA PHE A 22 4.26 7.46 4.51
C PHE A 22 4.77 8.84 4.93
N ALA A 23 4.57 9.24 6.20
CA ALA A 23 4.88 10.57 6.72
C ALA A 23 4.35 11.70 5.80
N LEU A 24 3.11 11.57 5.31
CA LEU A 24 2.51 12.55 4.39
C LEU A 24 2.24 13.85 5.13
N THR A 25 2.81 14.93 4.60
CA THR A 25 2.55 16.30 5.07
C THR A 25 1.32 16.89 4.39
N PRO A 26 0.73 17.99 4.90
CA PRO A 26 -0.33 18.70 4.19
C PRO A 26 0.07 19.13 2.77
N ALA A 27 1.35 19.45 2.54
CA ALA A 27 1.87 19.75 1.21
C ALA A 27 1.91 18.52 0.31
N ASP A 28 2.20 17.33 0.86
CA ASP A 28 2.16 16.09 0.08
C ASP A 28 0.75 15.76 -0.40
N LEU A 29 -0.29 16.02 0.40
CA LEU A 29 -1.67 15.74 0.02
C LEU A 29 -2.14 16.54 -1.22
N GLN A 30 -1.51 17.70 -1.47
CA GLN A 30 -1.79 18.55 -2.63
C GLN A 30 -1.13 18.05 -3.93
N ARG A 31 -0.24 17.06 -3.85
CA ARG A 31 0.51 16.52 -4.99
C ARG A 31 -0.36 15.58 -5.83
N ARG A 32 0.06 15.29 -7.06
CA ARG A 32 -0.51 14.20 -7.86
C ARG A 32 0.02 12.87 -7.32
N ILE A 33 -0.82 12.12 -6.63
CA ILE A 33 -0.44 10.86 -5.97
C ILE A 33 -0.94 9.65 -6.77
N ILE A 34 -0.09 8.63 -6.88
CA ILE A 34 -0.49 7.28 -7.28
C ILE A 34 -0.27 6.30 -6.12
N ASP A 35 -1.29 5.52 -5.80
CA ASP A 35 -1.28 4.47 -4.77
C ASP A 35 -1.25 3.10 -5.44
N CYS A 36 -0.09 2.43 -5.41
CA CYS A 36 0.19 1.17 -6.09
C CYS A 36 -0.06 -0.01 -5.16
N GLY A 37 -0.95 -0.93 -5.55
CA GLY A 37 -1.41 -2.02 -4.69
C GLY A 37 -2.32 -1.53 -3.57
N GLY A 38 -3.21 -0.58 -3.88
CA GLY A 38 -4.04 0.11 -2.89
C GLY A 38 -5.04 -0.81 -2.17
N GLY A 39 -5.43 -1.93 -2.80
CA GLY A 39 -6.45 -2.82 -2.27
C GLY A 39 -7.75 -2.08 -1.89
N PRO A 40 -8.53 -2.59 -0.93
CA PRO A 40 -9.76 -1.92 -0.48
C PRO A 40 -9.48 -0.83 0.57
N ALA A 41 -8.47 0.01 0.37
CA ALA A 41 -8.17 1.12 1.28
C ALA A 41 -9.13 2.30 1.07
N SER A 42 -9.55 2.95 2.16
CA SER A 42 -10.36 4.18 2.08
C SER A 42 -9.53 5.43 1.76
N PHE A 43 -8.20 5.33 1.68
CA PHE A 43 -7.32 6.45 1.38
C PHE A 43 -7.78 7.26 0.16
N ASN A 44 -8.15 6.61 -0.94
CA ASN A 44 -8.65 7.30 -2.13
C ASN A 44 -9.97 8.03 -1.90
N ALA A 45 -10.93 7.34 -1.29
CA ALA A 45 -12.23 7.89 -0.93
C ALA A 45 -12.10 9.12 -0.01
N GLU A 46 -11.31 9.00 1.05
CA GLU A 46 -11.07 10.06 2.03
C GLU A 46 -10.32 11.26 1.42
N MET A 47 -9.32 11.01 0.57
CA MET A 47 -8.62 12.08 -0.16
C MET A 47 -9.58 12.84 -1.08
N THR A 48 -10.42 12.11 -1.81
CA THR A 48 -11.41 12.69 -2.74
C THR A 48 -12.45 13.52 -2.00
N GLU A 49 -12.97 13.02 -0.87
CA GLU A 49 -13.92 13.74 -0.02
C GLU A 49 -13.36 15.08 0.50
N GLN A 50 -12.05 15.14 0.75
CA GLN A 50 -11.34 16.35 1.17
C GLN A 50 -10.92 17.26 0.00
N GLY A 51 -11.25 16.91 -1.25
CA GLY A 51 -10.94 17.70 -2.44
C GLY A 51 -9.53 17.48 -2.99
N TYR A 52 -8.79 16.47 -2.52
CA TYR A 52 -7.49 16.07 -3.06
C TYR A 52 -7.63 15.10 -4.23
N SER A 53 -6.53 14.88 -4.95
CA SER A 53 -6.49 14.01 -6.13
C SER A 53 -5.51 12.85 -5.92
N VAL A 54 -6.01 11.62 -6.07
CA VAL A 54 -5.21 10.40 -6.00
C VAL A 54 -5.76 9.35 -6.96
N VAL A 55 -4.85 8.64 -7.61
CA VAL A 55 -5.16 7.47 -8.44
C VAL A 55 -4.69 6.23 -7.71
N SER A 56 -5.60 5.32 -7.38
CA SER A 56 -5.26 4.01 -6.82
C SER A 56 -5.22 2.97 -7.94
N CYS A 57 -4.19 2.13 -7.92
CA CYS A 57 -4.02 1.01 -8.84
C CYS A 57 -4.01 -0.29 -8.05
N ASP A 58 -4.90 -1.21 -8.42
CA ASP A 58 -4.90 -2.56 -7.87
C ASP A 58 -5.57 -3.52 -8.85
N PRO A 59 -5.03 -4.74 -9.02
CA PRO A 59 -5.68 -5.77 -9.81
C PRO A 59 -7.12 -6.09 -9.38
N ILE A 60 -7.50 -5.87 -8.12
CA ILE A 60 -8.86 -6.16 -7.66
C ILE A 60 -9.91 -5.21 -8.25
N TYR A 61 -9.53 -4.05 -8.77
CA TYR A 61 -10.48 -3.06 -9.31
C TYR A 61 -11.12 -3.50 -10.63
N GLN A 62 -10.68 -4.63 -11.21
CA GLN A 62 -11.40 -5.28 -12.31
C GLN A 62 -12.70 -5.97 -11.86
N PHE A 63 -12.87 -6.20 -10.56
CA PHE A 63 -14.04 -6.87 -9.99
C PHE A 63 -15.08 -5.86 -9.48
N SER A 64 -16.33 -6.31 -9.38
CA SER A 64 -17.40 -5.50 -8.79
C SER A 64 -17.20 -5.28 -7.29
N ALA A 65 -17.74 -4.18 -6.76
CA ALA A 65 -17.77 -3.90 -5.32
C ALA A 65 -18.34 -5.09 -4.52
N ALA A 66 -19.40 -5.74 -5.02
CA ALA A 66 -20.02 -6.90 -4.36
C ALA A 66 -19.05 -8.09 -4.27
N ALA A 67 -18.28 -8.37 -5.34
CA ALA A 67 -17.29 -9.45 -5.32
C ALA A 67 -16.13 -9.15 -4.37
N ILE A 68 -15.67 -7.90 -4.32
CA ILE A 68 -14.63 -7.46 -3.37
C ILE A 68 -15.16 -7.57 -1.94
N ALA A 69 -16.40 -7.13 -1.68
CA ALA A 69 -17.04 -7.23 -0.38
C ALA A 69 -17.14 -8.68 0.11
N GLN A 70 -17.59 -9.60 -0.74
CA GLN A 70 -17.63 -11.03 -0.41
C GLN A 70 -16.22 -11.54 -0.03
N ARG A 71 -15.19 -11.15 -0.79
CA ARG A 71 -13.82 -11.57 -0.48
C ARG A 71 -13.31 -11.01 0.86
N ILE A 72 -13.68 -9.78 1.19
CA ILE A 72 -13.38 -9.18 2.50
C ILE A 72 -14.02 -10.02 3.60
N ASP A 73 -15.31 -10.36 3.48
CA ASP A 73 -16.03 -11.16 4.48
C ASP A 73 -15.40 -12.56 4.69
N GLU A 74 -14.90 -13.18 3.61
CA GLU A 74 -14.21 -14.48 3.66
C GLU A 74 -12.85 -14.40 4.36
N THR A 75 -12.09 -13.31 4.15
CA THR A 75 -10.71 -13.19 4.62
C THR A 75 -10.58 -12.54 5.99
N TYR A 76 -11.52 -11.68 6.36
CA TYR A 76 -11.57 -10.99 7.65
C TYR A 76 -11.39 -11.91 8.87
N PRO A 77 -12.17 -13.00 9.04
CA PRO A 77 -12.01 -13.87 10.22
C PRO A 77 -10.66 -14.59 10.24
N ILE A 78 -10.09 -14.91 9.07
CA ILE A 78 -8.80 -15.58 8.95
C ILE A 78 -7.68 -14.64 9.43
N ILE A 79 -7.70 -13.39 8.97
CA ILE A 79 -6.70 -12.38 9.34
C ILE A 79 -6.78 -12.09 10.83
N LEU A 80 -7.98 -11.84 11.38
CA LEU A 80 -8.12 -11.56 12.81
C LEU A 80 -7.70 -12.74 13.67
N SER A 81 -8.02 -13.97 13.26
CA SER A 81 -7.58 -15.17 13.98
C SER A 81 -6.06 -15.31 13.94
N GLY A 82 -5.43 -15.03 12.80
CA GLY A 82 -3.97 -15.01 12.67
C GLY A 82 -3.31 -13.95 13.56
N VAL A 83 -3.88 -12.74 13.61
CA VAL A 83 -3.40 -11.67 14.50
C VAL A 83 -3.57 -12.04 15.97
N ALA A 84 -4.73 -12.58 16.36
CA ALA A 84 -5.01 -13.01 17.73
C ALA A 84 -4.12 -14.18 18.18
N ALA A 85 -3.71 -15.05 17.25
CA ALA A 85 -2.75 -16.13 17.54
C ALA A 85 -1.31 -15.62 17.70
N ASN A 86 -1.00 -14.41 17.23
CA ASN A 86 0.36 -13.85 17.19
C ASN A 86 0.41 -12.45 17.84
N LEU A 87 -0.28 -12.23 18.96
CA LEU A 87 -0.35 -10.93 19.63
C LEU A 87 1.03 -10.31 19.89
N ASP A 88 2.02 -11.15 20.21
CA ASP A 88 3.39 -10.73 20.50
C ASP A 88 4.16 -10.24 19.27
N SER A 89 3.62 -10.37 18.06
CA SER A 89 4.20 -9.81 16.83
C SER A 89 3.74 -8.37 16.56
N TYR A 90 2.81 -7.83 17.36
CA TYR A 90 2.18 -6.53 17.12
C TYR A 90 2.33 -5.56 18.30
N CYS A 91 2.17 -4.27 18.00
CA CYS A 91 2.14 -3.16 18.95
C CYS A 91 0.68 -2.76 19.21
N TRP A 92 0.26 -2.80 20.48
CA TRP A 92 -1.13 -2.59 20.89
C TRP A 92 -1.37 -1.22 21.55
N GLN A 93 -0.73 -0.17 21.03
CA GLN A 93 -0.81 1.19 21.59
C GLN A 93 -2.00 1.98 21.01
N ASP A 94 -2.00 2.25 19.69
CA ASP A 94 -3.07 2.98 19.01
C ASP A 94 -4.32 2.11 18.75
N ILE A 95 -4.06 0.85 18.39
CA ILE A 95 -5.07 -0.19 18.24
C ILE A 95 -4.83 -1.14 19.41
N THR A 96 -5.75 -1.20 20.35
CA THR A 96 -5.52 -1.81 21.67
C THR A 96 -5.72 -3.31 21.71
N ASN A 97 -6.43 -3.87 20.73
CA ASN A 97 -6.72 -5.31 20.67
C ASN A 97 -7.18 -5.73 19.25
N PRO A 98 -7.19 -7.05 18.93
CA PRO A 98 -7.63 -7.55 17.63
C PRO A 98 -9.06 -7.17 17.24
N THR A 99 -9.98 -7.02 18.20
CA THR A 99 -11.36 -6.59 17.90
C THR A 99 -11.35 -5.16 17.37
N GLN A 100 -10.67 -4.25 18.05
CA GLN A 100 -10.52 -2.86 17.60
C GLN A 100 -9.79 -2.78 16.25
N LEU A 101 -8.77 -3.63 16.01
CA LEU A 101 -8.13 -3.74 14.70
C LEU A 101 -9.18 -4.06 13.62
N GLY A 102 -10.01 -5.06 13.88
CA GLY A 102 -11.07 -5.48 12.99
C GLY A 102 -12.05 -4.36 12.67
N GLU A 103 -12.51 -3.65 13.70
CA GLU A 103 -13.42 -2.50 13.56
C GLU A 103 -12.81 -1.39 12.69
N VAL A 104 -11.58 -0.97 12.97
CA VAL A 104 -10.87 0.07 12.21
C VAL A 104 -10.68 -0.34 10.75
N ARG A 105 -10.25 -1.58 10.51
CA ARG A 105 -10.00 -2.12 9.17
C ARG A 105 -11.29 -2.26 8.35
N MET A 106 -12.35 -2.76 8.98
CA MET A 106 -13.65 -2.88 8.32
C MET A 106 -14.29 -1.52 8.05
N ALA A 107 -14.12 -0.52 8.91
CA ALA A 107 -14.59 0.82 8.65
C ALA A 107 -13.96 1.39 7.37
N ALA A 108 -12.63 1.31 7.25
CA ALA A 108 -11.90 1.73 6.05
C ALA A 108 -12.39 0.96 4.80
N MET A 109 -12.47 -0.37 4.87
CA MET A 109 -12.91 -1.17 3.71
C MET A 109 -14.37 -0.91 3.32
N ARG A 110 -15.27 -0.63 4.27
CA ARG A 110 -16.66 -0.25 3.98
C ARG A 110 -16.74 1.11 3.31
N GLN A 111 -15.93 2.08 3.73
CA GLN A 111 -15.88 3.40 3.09
C GLN A 111 -15.33 3.29 1.66
N PHE A 112 -14.29 2.47 1.45
CA PHE A 112 -13.84 2.11 0.10
C PHE A 112 -14.97 1.53 -0.75
N LEU A 113 -15.70 0.52 -0.25
CA LEU A 113 -16.76 -0.14 -1.02
C LEU A 113 -17.90 0.82 -1.39
N ALA A 114 -18.26 1.73 -0.49
CA ALA A 114 -19.26 2.76 -0.74
C ALA A 114 -18.83 3.70 -1.87
N ASP A 115 -17.59 4.21 -1.81
CA ASP A 115 -17.04 5.11 -2.83
C ASP A 115 -16.80 4.41 -4.19
N PHE A 116 -16.25 3.19 -4.15
CA PHE A 116 -15.96 2.37 -5.33
C PHE A 116 -17.22 1.97 -6.12
N SER A 117 -18.38 1.93 -5.45
CA SER A 117 -19.67 1.64 -6.09
C SER A 117 -20.27 2.81 -6.88
N THR A 118 -19.67 4.00 -6.81
CA THR A 118 -20.21 5.20 -7.46
C THR A 118 -19.82 5.30 -8.94
N GLU A 119 -20.70 5.90 -9.74
CA GLU A 119 -20.43 6.22 -11.15
C GLU A 119 -19.30 7.26 -11.32
N PHE A 120 -18.88 7.92 -10.22
CA PHE A 120 -17.86 8.97 -10.16
C PHE A 120 -16.46 8.44 -9.81
N THR A 121 -16.20 7.17 -10.08
CA THR A 121 -14.90 6.50 -9.86
C THR A 121 -13.98 6.57 -11.08
N ALA A 122 -14.48 7.05 -12.22
CA ALA A 122 -13.76 7.09 -13.49
C ALA A 122 -12.40 7.80 -13.34
N GLY A 123 -11.32 7.05 -13.57
CA GLY A 123 -9.94 7.54 -13.48
C GLY A 123 -9.31 7.53 -12.09
N ARG A 124 -10.08 7.33 -11.00
CA ARG A 124 -9.56 7.26 -9.62
C ARG A 124 -9.12 5.85 -9.22
N TYR A 125 -9.85 4.84 -9.65
CA TYR A 125 -9.51 3.42 -9.43
C TYR A 125 -9.16 2.76 -10.76
N CYS A 126 -7.91 2.29 -10.88
CA CYS A 126 -7.38 1.71 -12.11
C CYS A 126 -7.03 0.23 -11.91
N ALA A 127 -7.64 -0.65 -12.71
CA ALA A 127 -7.32 -2.08 -12.74
C ALA A 127 -5.94 -2.33 -13.38
N ALA A 128 -4.88 -2.04 -12.62
CA ALA A 128 -3.48 -2.14 -13.02
C ALA A 128 -2.64 -2.75 -11.90
N ALA A 129 -1.49 -3.32 -12.26
CA ALA A 129 -0.64 -4.06 -11.35
C ALA A 129 0.82 -3.64 -11.54
N LEU A 130 1.60 -3.60 -10.46
CA LEU A 130 3.04 -3.61 -10.60
C LEU A 130 3.49 -4.95 -11.24
N PRO A 131 4.50 -4.94 -12.12
CA PRO A 131 5.40 -3.84 -12.46
C PRO A 131 5.02 -3.09 -13.75
N THR A 132 3.74 -3.03 -14.14
CA THR A 132 3.33 -2.36 -15.40
C THR A 132 2.12 -1.47 -15.16
N LEU A 133 2.35 -0.17 -15.12
CA LEU A 133 1.34 0.84 -14.87
C LEU A 133 0.99 1.58 -16.17
N PRO A 134 -0.31 1.81 -16.45
CA PRO A 134 -0.78 2.38 -17.72
C PRO A 134 -0.67 3.92 -17.74
N PHE A 135 0.43 4.47 -17.23
CA PHE A 135 0.66 5.92 -17.16
C PHE A 135 1.96 6.30 -17.86
N PRO A 136 2.02 7.51 -18.46
CA PRO A 136 3.25 8.02 -19.04
C PRO A 136 4.30 8.31 -17.96
N ASP A 137 5.54 8.51 -18.39
CA ASP A 137 6.63 8.90 -17.52
C ASP A 137 6.30 10.20 -16.77
N LYS A 138 6.65 10.26 -15.48
CA LYS A 138 6.48 11.44 -14.61
C LYS A 138 5.03 11.98 -14.56
N ALA A 139 4.05 11.11 -14.75
CA ALA A 139 2.63 11.43 -14.62
C ALA A 139 2.25 11.91 -13.20
N PHE A 140 2.99 11.46 -12.19
CA PHE A 140 2.73 11.74 -10.78
C PHE A 140 3.92 12.43 -10.12
N ASP A 141 3.65 13.08 -9.00
CA ASP A 141 4.69 13.67 -8.17
C ASP A 141 5.13 12.70 -7.08
N LEU A 142 4.21 11.84 -6.59
CA LEU A 142 4.46 10.88 -5.51
C LEU A 142 3.79 9.54 -5.81
N ALA A 143 4.56 8.45 -5.77
CA ALA A 143 4.04 7.08 -5.78
C ALA A 143 4.17 6.44 -4.40
N LEU A 144 3.07 5.86 -3.93
CA LEU A 144 2.99 5.13 -2.68
C LEU A 144 2.80 3.65 -2.96
N CYS A 145 3.47 2.79 -2.20
CA CYS A 145 3.18 1.36 -2.17
C CYS A 145 3.14 0.91 -0.72
N SER A 146 1.96 0.48 -0.27
CA SER A 146 1.79 -0.04 1.09
C SER A 146 2.23 -1.52 1.15
N HIS A 147 1.48 -2.36 1.84
CA HIS A 147 1.86 -3.72 2.23
C HIS A 147 1.78 -4.74 1.07
N LEU A 148 2.53 -4.49 0.00
CA LEU A 148 2.65 -5.34 -1.19
C LEU A 148 4.09 -5.82 -1.39
N LEU A 149 5.06 -4.93 -1.60
CA LEU A 149 6.41 -5.33 -2.01
C LEU A 149 7.13 -6.13 -0.91
N PHE A 150 7.77 -5.44 0.03
CA PHE A 150 8.61 -6.11 1.03
C PHE A 150 7.82 -7.06 1.95
N THR A 151 6.53 -6.77 2.18
CA THR A 151 5.61 -7.67 2.91
C THR A 151 5.58 -9.07 2.32
N TYR A 152 5.53 -9.18 0.99
CA TYR A 152 5.46 -10.46 0.29
C TYR A 152 6.81 -10.89 -0.31
N SER A 153 7.94 -10.61 0.37
CA SER A 153 9.27 -10.96 -0.13
C SER A 153 9.49 -12.47 -0.34
N ASP A 154 8.72 -13.32 0.35
CA ASP A 154 8.78 -14.78 0.20
C ASP A 154 8.02 -15.25 -1.06
N GLN A 155 7.05 -14.44 -1.55
CA GLN A 155 6.22 -14.75 -2.71
C GLN A 155 6.64 -13.99 -3.97
N LEU A 156 7.21 -12.79 -3.81
CA LEU A 156 7.65 -11.90 -4.88
C LEU A 156 9.17 -11.95 -5.00
N SER A 157 9.67 -12.28 -6.19
CA SER A 157 11.11 -12.38 -6.45
C SER A 157 11.80 -11.02 -6.36
N LEU A 158 13.13 -11.03 -6.18
CA LEU A 158 13.96 -9.83 -6.27
C LEU A 158 13.73 -9.09 -7.61
N GLU A 159 13.63 -9.83 -8.71
CA GLU A 159 13.39 -9.25 -10.04
C GLU A 159 12.02 -8.57 -10.16
N PHE A 160 10.98 -9.13 -9.52
CA PHE A 160 9.69 -8.46 -9.45
C PHE A 160 9.80 -7.13 -8.67
N HIS A 161 10.48 -7.14 -7.52
CA HIS A 161 10.68 -5.92 -6.73
C HIS A 161 11.45 -4.87 -7.51
N ARG A 162 12.54 -5.27 -8.18
CA ARG A 162 13.32 -4.39 -9.06
C ARG A 162 12.43 -3.75 -10.12
N ALA A 163 11.71 -4.56 -10.90
CA ALA A 163 10.86 -4.07 -11.97
C ALA A 163 9.75 -3.15 -11.44
N ALA A 164 9.14 -3.50 -10.30
CA ALA A 164 8.09 -2.70 -9.68
C ALA A 164 8.60 -1.34 -9.20
N ILE A 165 9.75 -1.30 -8.52
CA ILE A 165 10.32 -0.04 -8.02
C ILE A 165 10.77 0.84 -9.20
N THR A 166 11.40 0.24 -10.23
CA THR A 166 11.75 0.96 -11.46
C THR A 166 10.51 1.56 -12.12
N GLU A 167 9.41 0.82 -12.20
CA GLU A 167 8.15 1.32 -12.76
C GLU A 167 7.56 2.46 -11.93
N MET A 168 7.59 2.37 -10.60
CA MET A 168 7.17 3.47 -9.72
C MET A 168 8.03 4.72 -9.92
N CYS A 169 9.35 4.58 -10.04
CA CYS A 169 10.28 5.69 -10.32
C CYS A 169 10.08 6.27 -11.73
N ARG A 170 9.61 5.48 -12.69
CA ARG A 170 9.28 5.95 -14.05
C ARG A 170 8.06 6.89 -14.01
N VAL A 171 7.00 6.50 -13.31
CA VAL A 171 5.73 7.26 -13.31
C VAL A 171 5.72 8.41 -12.31
N ALA A 172 6.57 8.40 -11.28
CA ALA A 172 6.58 9.42 -10.22
C ALA A 172 7.96 9.99 -9.91
N GLN A 173 8.01 11.24 -9.47
CA GLN A 173 9.26 11.91 -9.07
C GLN A 173 9.82 11.39 -7.74
N GLU A 174 8.94 11.00 -6.82
CA GLU A 174 9.28 10.44 -5.52
C GLU A 174 8.49 9.15 -5.30
N VAL A 175 9.13 8.16 -4.69
CA VAL A 175 8.51 6.88 -4.32
C VAL A 175 8.65 6.66 -2.82
N ARG A 176 7.56 6.27 -2.14
CA ARG A 176 7.58 5.82 -0.74
C ARG A 176 6.98 4.42 -0.64
N ILE A 177 7.75 3.48 -0.04
CA ILE A 177 7.34 2.08 0.12
C ILE A 177 7.32 1.75 1.61
N PHE A 178 6.22 1.16 2.07
CA PHE A 178 6.02 0.80 3.48
C PHE A 178 5.20 -0.50 3.62
N PRO A 179 5.52 -1.41 4.55
CA PRO A 179 6.69 -1.43 5.43
C PRO A 179 7.90 -2.02 4.71
N LEU A 180 9.04 -2.09 5.39
CA LEU A 180 10.27 -2.73 4.90
C LEU A 180 10.47 -4.17 5.44
N LEU A 181 9.40 -4.74 6.01
CA LEU A 181 9.38 -6.07 6.63
C LEU A 181 8.56 -7.05 5.80
N LYS A 182 8.90 -8.34 5.96
CA LYS A 182 8.07 -9.47 5.55
C LYS A 182 6.86 -9.64 6.48
N ILE A 183 5.91 -10.49 6.08
CA ILE A 183 4.82 -10.96 6.96
C ILE A 183 5.36 -11.55 8.28
N SER A 184 6.51 -12.23 8.25
CA SER A 184 7.15 -12.78 9.46
C SER A 184 7.66 -11.74 10.45
N GLY A 185 7.74 -10.46 10.06
CA GLY A 185 8.31 -9.37 10.88
C GLY A 185 9.82 -9.20 10.71
N GLU A 186 10.47 -10.05 9.92
CA GLU A 186 11.88 -9.89 9.58
C GLU A 186 12.05 -8.85 8.46
N PRO A 187 13.14 -8.05 8.45
CA PRO A 187 13.47 -7.19 7.33
C PRO A 187 13.54 -7.95 6.01
N SER A 188 13.09 -7.33 4.92
CA SER A 188 13.17 -7.97 3.61
C SER A 188 14.63 -8.20 3.19
N PRO A 189 14.99 -9.41 2.72
CA PRO A 189 16.33 -9.67 2.19
C PRO A 189 16.61 -8.91 0.89
N HIS A 190 15.56 -8.46 0.19
CA HIS A 190 15.68 -7.72 -1.07
C HIS A 190 16.08 -6.25 -0.86
N LEU A 191 15.71 -5.66 0.28
CA LEU A 191 15.93 -4.25 0.59
C LEU A 191 17.39 -3.78 0.40
N PRO A 192 18.42 -4.39 1.03
CA PRO A 192 19.79 -3.90 0.90
C PRO A 192 20.37 -4.09 -0.51
N ILE A 193 19.84 -5.02 -1.29
CA ILE A 193 20.24 -5.22 -2.69
C ILE A 193 19.69 -4.07 -3.53
N LEU A 194 18.39 -3.83 -3.43
CA LEU A 194 17.68 -2.80 -4.21
C LEU A 194 18.17 -1.39 -3.85
N GLN A 195 18.43 -1.09 -2.58
CA GLN A 195 18.99 0.22 -2.20
C GLN A 195 20.34 0.49 -2.88
N ARG A 196 21.24 -0.50 -2.91
CA ARG A 196 22.56 -0.35 -3.56
C ARG A 196 22.41 -0.11 -5.07
N GLU A 197 21.50 -0.83 -5.71
CA GLU A 197 21.26 -0.71 -7.15
C GLU A 197 20.63 0.62 -7.51
N LEU A 198 19.66 1.10 -6.73
CA LEU A 198 19.07 2.43 -6.89
C LEU A 198 20.13 3.53 -6.75
N ILE A 199 21.01 3.43 -5.76
CA ILE A 199 22.12 4.37 -5.57
C ILE A 199 23.07 4.37 -6.78
N GLN A 200 23.41 3.21 -7.31
CA GLN A 200 24.23 3.09 -8.52
C GLN A 200 23.54 3.69 -9.76
N GLN A 201 22.20 3.68 -9.80
CA GLN A 201 21.39 4.28 -10.85
C GLN A 201 21.18 5.79 -10.67
N GLY A 202 21.77 6.42 -9.65
CA GLY A 202 21.66 7.86 -9.42
C GLY A 202 20.43 8.28 -8.62
N TYR A 203 19.79 7.36 -7.89
CA TYR A 203 18.75 7.70 -6.92
C TYR A 203 19.33 7.81 -5.50
N SER A 204 18.66 8.59 -4.66
CA SER A 204 18.73 8.39 -3.22
C SER A 204 17.71 7.33 -2.82
N ALA A 205 18.05 6.45 -1.88
CA ALA A 205 17.20 5.36 -1.42
C ALA A 205 17.35 5.19 0.10
N ILE A 206 16.60 5.99 0.86
CA ILE A 206 16.79 6.17 2.30
C ILE A 206 15.67 5.48 3.06
N ALA A 207 16.02 4.56 3.96
CA ALA A 207 15.09 4.01 4.94
C ALA A 207 15.01 4.95 6.14
N GLN A 208 13.81 5.37 6.52
CA GLN A 208 13.60 6.31 7.62
C GLN A 208 12.40 5.93 8.49
N PRO A 209 12.43 6.26 9.80
CA PRO A 209 11.33 5.97 10.71
C PRO A 209 10.09 6.81 10.39
N VAL A 210 8.92 6.26 10.72
CA VAL A 210 7.60 6.89 10.49
C VAL A 210 6.72 6.78 11.72
N PRO A 211 5.72 7.66 11.92
CA PRO A 211 4.83 7.63 13.09
C PRO A 211 3.74 6.56 13.00
N TYR A 212 4.07 5.38 12.45
CA TYR A 212 3.18 4.23 12.36
C TYR A 212 3.94 2.98 12.75
N GLU A 213 3.42 2.24 13.73
CA GLU A 213 3.93 0.92 14.09
C GLU A 213 2.79 0.04 14.59
N PHE A 214 2.33 -0.86 13.73
CA PHE A 214 1.37 -1.90 14.13
C PHE A 214 2.05 -3.27 14.24
N GLN A 215 2.80 -3.68 13.22
CA GLN A 215 3.70 -4.82 13.32
C GLN A 215 4.98 -4.36 14.02
N LYS A 216 5.49 -5.13 14.99
CA LYS A 216 6.73 -4.77 15.71
C LYS A 216 7.88 -4.56 14.74
N ASN A 217 8.63 -3.47 14.94
CA ASN A 217 9.71 -2.99 14.06
C ASN A 217 9.26 -2.55 12.67
N GLY A 218 7.95 -2.61 12.36
CA GLY A 218 7.38 -2.23 11.09
C GLY A 218 7.11 -0.74 11.03
N ASN A 219 8.11 0.08 11.35
CA ASN A 219 7.99 1.53 11.52
C ASN A 219 8.93 2.32 10.61
N GLN A 220 9.34 1.73 9.49
CA GLN A 220 10.21 2.37 8.51
C GLN A 220 9.56 2.38 7.13
N LEU A 221 9.74 3.48 6.41
CA LEU A 221 9.48 3.57 4.96
C LEU A 221 10.81 3.69 4.21
N LEU A 222 10.83 3.23 2.95
CA LEU A 222 11.89 3.51 1.99
C LEU A 222 11.45 4.69 1.11
N GLN A 223 12.20 5.78 1.16
CA GLN A 223 12.02 6.95 0.30
C GLN A 223 13.03 6.91 -0.83
N ILE A 224 12.55 7.07 -2.07
CA ILE A 224 13.37 7.05 -3.27
C ILE A 224 13.09 8.32 -4.08
N GLN A 225 14.14 9.01 -4.49
CA GLN A 225 14.05 10.20 -5.36
C GLN A 225 15.35 10.36 -6.15
N PRO A 226 15.33 10.91 -7.37
CA PRO A 226 16.54 11.18 -8.16
C PRO A 226 17.53 12.05 -7.38
N ASN A 227 18.83 11.77 -7.49
CA ASN A 227 19.87 12.70 -7.06
C ASN A 227 19.94 13.84 -8.07
N PHE A 228 19.51 15.04 -7.68
CA PHE A 228 19.72 16.27 -8.45
C PHE A 228 21.01 16.97 -7.99
#